data_AF-A0AAV1KKJ8-F1
#
_entry.id   AF-A0AAV1KKJ8-F1
#
_cell.length_a   1.000
_cell.length_b   1.000
_cell.length_c   1.000
_cell.angle_alpha   90.00
_cell.angle_beta   90.00
_cell.angle_gamma   90.00
#
_symmetry.space_group_name_H-M   'P 1'
#
loop_
_entity.id
_entity.type
_entity.pdbx_description
1 polymer ?
#
loop_
_entity_poly.entity_id
_entity_poly.type
_entity_poly.pdbx_seq_one_letter_code
_entity_poly.pdbx_strand_id
1 'polypeptide(L)'
;MWRKWVEESELDRPTCAIEALGECNQALFPNIHKLLKISATLPLSTCTPERTFSSLKHIKTYLINSTGQERLNGLALMSIHRRIDIDTEEVIDLFAAKKARRLNLIL
;
A
#
# COMPACT_ATOMS: atom_id res chain seq x y z
N MET A 1 23.45 11.62 -28.97
CA MET A 1 22.48 10.92 -28.10
C MET A 1 22.17 9.54 -28.66
N TRP A 2 21.52 9.41 -29.83
CA TRP A 2 21.23 8.09 -30.44
C TRP A 2 22.47 7.20 -30.70
N ARG A 3 23.62 7.77 -31.09
CA ARG A 3 24.87 6.99 -31.26
C ARG A 3 25.43 6.38 -29.96
N LYS A 4 25.20 7.03 -28.80
CA LYS A 4 25.63 6.51 -27.48
C LYS A 4 24.86 5.21 -27.17
N TRP A 5 23.54 5.26 -27.32
CA TRP A 5 22.64 4.12 -27.11
C TRP A 5 22.80 2.98 -28.13
N VAL A 6 23.51 3.22 -29.25
CA VAL A 6 23.82 2.22 -30.28
C VAL A 6 25.11 1.46 -29.95
N GLU A 7 26.02 2.07 -29.19
CA GLU A 7 27.28 1.44 -28.73
C GLU A 7 27.17 0.85 -27.32
N GLU A 8 26.23 1.31 -26.50
CA GLU A 8 26.01 0.78 -25.13
C GLU A 8 25.24 -0.56 -25.12
N SER A 9 25.66 -1.45 -24.21
CA SER A 9 24.98 -2.72 -23.93
C SER A 9 23.50 -2.47 -23.56
N GLU A 10 22.59 -3.37 -23.96
CA GLU A 10 21.14 -3.27 -23.67
C GLU A 10 20.81 -2.98 -22.18
N LEU A 11 21.72 -3.35 -21.27
CA LEU A 11 21.62 -3.14 -19.82
C LEU A 11 21.79 -1.68 -19.36
N ASP A 12 22.52 -0.85 -20.11
CA ASP A 12 22.77 0.56 -19.74
C ASP A 12 21.68 1.51 -20.26
N ARG A 13 20.66 0.99 -20.96
CA ARG A 13 19.53 1.82 -21.39
C ARG A 13 18.57 2.13 -20.25
N PRO A 14 18.10 3.39 -20.12
CA PRO A 14 17.13 3.79 -19.14
C PRO A 14 15.85 3.03 -19.44
N THR A 15 15.38 2.33 -18.42
CA THR A 15 14.16 1.54 -18.52
C THR A 15 12.93 2.40 -18.24
N CYS A 16 13.12 3.58 -17.64
CA CYS A 16 12.06 4.52 -17.32
C CYS A 16 12.25 5.90 -17.98
N ALA A 17 11.14 6.55 -18.35
CA ALA A 17 11.12 7.91 -18.89
C ALA A 17 11.74 8.96 -17.93
N ILE A 18 11.71 8.70 -16.62
CA ILE A 18 12.32 9.56 -15.59
C ILE A 18 13.85 9.50 -15.66
N GLU A 19 14.42 8.30 -15.81
CA GLU A 19 15.86 8.10 -15.97
C GLU A 19 16.34 8.71 -17.29
N ALA A 20 15.58 8.47 -18.37
CA ALA A 20 15.85 9.07 -19.67
C ALA A 20 15.79 10.60 -19.65
N LEU A 21 14.93 11.20 -18.81
CA LEU A 21 14.85 12.65 -18.63
C LEU A 21 16.10 13.22 -17.94
N GLY A 22 16.67 12.49 -16.97
CA GLY A 22 17.89 12.89 -16.25
C GLY A 22 19.13 12.93 -17.15
N GLU A 23 19.25 11.97 -18.06
CA GLU A 23 20.33 11.92 -19.06
C GLU A 23 20.08 12.84 -20.28
N CYS A 24 18.85 13.36 -20.43
CA CYS A 24 18.48 14.19 -21.57
C CYS A 24 18.85 15.67 -21.38
N ASN A 25 19.94 16.10 -22.02
CA ASN A 25 20.35 17.51 -22.03
C ASN A 25 19.33 18.39 -22.81
N GLN A 26 18.63 19.25 -22.07
CA GLN A 26 17.59 20.15 -22.58
C GLN A 26 18.10 21.12 -23.67
N ALA A 27 19.36 21.55 -23.61
CA ALA A 27 19.91 22.52 -24.56
C ALA A 27 20.15 21.90 -25.94
N LEU A 28 20.42 20.60 -25.99
CA LEU A 28 20.71 19.87 -27.24
C LEU A 28 19.44 19.31 -27.89
N PHE A 29 18.46 18.90 -27.07
CA PHE A 29 17.23 18.26 -27.56
C PHE A 29 15.96 18.80 -26.86
N PRO A 30 15.59 20.06 -27.10
CA PRO A 30 14.50 20.72 -26.35
C PRO A 30 13.13 20.05 -26.56
N ASN A 31 12.87 19.50 -27.74
CA ASN A 31 11.60 18.83 -28.03
C ASN A 31 11.50 17.45 -27.36
N ILE A 32 12.59 16.68 -27.39
CA ILE A 32 12.65 15.34 -26.77
C ILE A 32 12.57 15.47 -25.25
N HIS A 33 13.26 16.45 -24.67
CA HIS A 33 13.19 16.75 -23.24
C HIS A 33 11.76 17.13 -22.82
N LYS A 34 11.05 17.94 -23.62
CA LYS A 34 9.62 18.26 -23.35
C LYS A 34 8.72 17.03 -23.43
N LEU A 35 8.90 16.16 -24.43
CA LEU A 35 8.14 14.91 -24.58
C LEU A 35 8.38 13.95 -23.41
N LEU A 36 9.64 13.77 -22.99
CA LEU A 36 9.99 12.95 -21.81
C LEU A 36 9.41 13.55 -20.53
N LYS A 37 9.44 14.87 -20.38
CA LYS A 37 8.84 15.56 -19.23
C LYS A 37 7.33 15.35 -19.19
N ILE A 38 6.65 15.52 -20.32
CA ILE A 38 5.20 15.25 -20.44
C ILE A 38 4.91 13.79 -20.09
N SER A 39 5.69 12.84 -20.61
CA SER A 39 5.56 11.40 -20.34
C SER A 39 5.90 10.99 -18.92
N ALA A 40 6.72 11.76 -18.20
CA ALA A 40 7.00 11.52 -16.79
C ALA A 40 5.91 12.12 -15.88
N THR A 41 5.27 13.20 -16.32
CA THR A 41 4.17 13.85 -15.58
C THR A 41 2.81 13.21 -15.83
N LEU A 42 2.55 12.77 -17.07
CA LEU A 42 1.36 12.02 -17.43
C LEU A 42 1.72 10.54 -17.31
N PRO A 43 0.97 9.74 -16.55
CA PRO A 43 1.25 8.32 -16.48
C PRO A 43 0.81 7.70 -17.82
N LEU A 44 1.72 7.64 -18.80
CA LEU A 44 1.47 7.03 -20.12
C LEU A 44 1.75 5.52 -20.11
N SER A 45 2.55 5.05 -19.14
CA SER A 45 2.79 3.62 -18.87
C SER A 45 2.34 3.28 -17.44
N THR A 46 1.03 3.17 -17.24
CA THR A 46 0.43 2.95 -15.92
C THR A 46 0.52 1.51 -15.42
N CYS A 47 1.03 0.56 -16.21
CA CYS A 47 0.92 -0.86 -15.86
C CYS A 47 1.60 -1.24 -14.53
N THR A 48 2.80 -0.72 -14.26
CA THR A 48 3.52 -1.07 -13.03
C THR A 48 2.93 -0.41 -11.77
N PRO A 49 2.67 0.92 -11.74
CA PRO A 49 2.02 1.53 -10.59
C PRO A 49 0.62 0.99 -10.33
N GLU A 50 -0.21 0.80 -11.37
CA GLU A 50 -1.58 0.28 -11.22
C GLU A 50 -1.61 -1.15 -10.69
N ARG A 51 -0.71 -2.02 -11.15
CA ARG A 51 -0.58 -3.38 -10.61
C ARG A 51 -0.23 -3.34 -9.13
N THR A 52 0.73 -2.51 -8.73
CA THR A 52 1.13 -2.36 -7.33
C THR A 52 0.00 -1.77 -6.48
N PHE A 53 -0.70 -0.74 -6.95
CA PHE A 53 -1.86 -0.17 -6.25
C PHE A 53 -3.03 -1.16 -6.15
N SER A 54 -3.26 -1.97 -7.17
CA SER A 54 -4.26 -3.04 -7.16
C SER A 54 -3.91 -4.11 -6.13
N SER A 55 -2.66 -4.60 -6.12
CA SER A 55 -2.18 -5.53 -5.10
C SER A 55 -2.28 -4.95 -3.69
N LEU A 56 -1.94 -3.67 -3.50
CA LEU A 56 -2.06 -2.97 -2.21
C LEU A 56 -3.51 -2.86 -1.76
N LYS A 57 -4.42 -2.52 -2.68
CA LYS A 57 -5.87 -2.48 -2.42
C LYS A 57 -6.38 -3.85 -1.99
N HIS A 58 -5.95 -4.91 -2.66
CA HIS A 58 -6.29 -6.29 -2.29
C HIS A 58 -5.77 -6.66 -0.90
N ILE A 59 -4.51 -6.37 -0.58
CA ILE A 59 -3.91 -6.63 0.74
C ILE A 59 -4.65 -5.87 1.84
N LYS A 60 -4.89 -4.57 1.65
CA LYS A 60 -5.65 -3.74 2.60
C LYS A 60 -7.05 -4.28 2.82
N THR A 61 -7.74 -4.64 1.74
CA THR A 61 -9.10 -5.21 1.80
C THR A 61 -9.10 -6.57 2.48
N TYR A 62 -8.12 -7.43 2.20
CA TYR A 62 -7.97 -8.73 2.85
C TYR A 62 -7.72 -8.59 4.36
N LEU A 63 -6.83 -7.69 4.78
CA LEU A 63 -6.55 -7.43 6.20
C LEU A 63 -7.79 -6.87 6.94
N ILE A 64 -8.55 -5.99 6.28
CA ILE A 64 -9.81 -5.47 6.82
C ILE A 64 -10.86 -6.57 6.87
N ASN A 65 -11.00 -7.41 5.84
CA ASN A 65 -11.98 -8.50 5.82
C ASN A 65 -11.62 -9.64 6.79
N SER A 66 -10.32 -9.90 6.98
CA SER A 66 -9.79 -10.83 7.97
C SER A 66 -10.04 -10.34 9.41
N THR A 67 -10.10 -9.01 9.60
CA THR A 67 -10.55 -8.39 10.84
C THR A 67 -12.04 -8.08 10.75
N GLY A 68 -12.90 -9.06 11.06
CA GLY A 68 -14.35 -8.86 11.01
C GLY A 68 -14.81 -7.53 11.62
N GLN A 69 -15.83 -6.91 11.03
CA GLN A 69 -16.27 -5.54 11.35
C GLN A 69 -16.51 -5.31 12.85
N GLU A 70 -17.07 -6.31 13.54
CA GLU A 70 -17.21 -6.35 15.01
C GLU A 70 -15.89 -6.10 15.75
N ARG A 71 -14.82 -6.82 15.37
CA ARG A 71 -13.50 -6.71 16.00
C ARG A 71 -12.87 -5.36 15.69
N LEU A 72 -13.05 -4.85 14.46
CA LEU A 72 -12.54 -3.53 14.07
C LEU A 72 -13.21 -2.42 14.86
N ASN A 73 -14.54 -2.45 14.99
CA ASN A 73 -15.31 -1.47 15.76
C ASN A 73 -14.93 -1.52 17.25
N GLY A 74 -14.76 -2.71 17.83
CA GLY A 74 -14.28 -2.87 19.20
C GLY A 74 -12.89 -2.25 19.42
N LEU A 75 -11.95 -2.51 18.51
CA LEU A 75 -10.60 -1.91 18.57
C LEU A 75 -10.62 -0.39 18.38
N ALA A 76 -11.46 0.13 17.47
CA ALA A 76 -11.64 1.56 17.28
C ALA A 76 -12.20 2.24 18.55
N LEU A 77 -13.21 1.63 19.17
CA LEU A 77 -13.78 2.11 20.44
C LEU A 77 -12.74 2.11 21.56
N MET A 78 -11.93 1.05 21.71
CA MET A 78 -10.83 1.00 22.67
C MET A 78 -9.77 2.08 22.42
N SER A 79 -9.46 2.35 21.15
CA SER A 79 -8.47 3.36 20.76
C SER A 79 -8.95 4.79 21.10
N ILE A 80 -10.23 5.09 20.80
CA ILE A 80 -10.84 6.40 21.09
C ILE A 80 -10.98 6.62 22.59
N HIS A 81 -11.39 5.58 23.33
CA HIS A 81 -11.68 5.66 24.76
C HIS A 81 -10.52 5.18 25.65
N ARG A 82 -9.27 5.27 25.16
CA ARG A 82 -8.07 4.75 25.84
C ARG A 82 -7.82 5.33 27.25
N ARG A 83 -8.43 6.47 27.59
CA ARG A 83 -8.29 7.16 28.87
C ARG A 83 -9.38 6.82 29.89
N ILE A 84 -10.34 5.97 29.53
CA ILE A 84 -11.33 5.48 30.49
C ILE A 84 -10.65 4.41 31.33
N ASP A 85 -10.69 4.58 32.65
CA ASP A 85 -10.25 3.56 33.60
C ASP A 85 -11.29 2.44 33.62
N ILE A 86 -10.83 1.21 33.41
CA ILE A 86 -11.69 0.02 33.30
C ILE A 86 -11.35 -0.88 34.48
N ASP A 87 -12.33 -1.17 35.31
CA ASP A 87 -12.17 -2.15 36.39
C ASP A 87 -12.05 -3.55 35.78
N THR A 88 -10.90 -4.18 35.99
CA THR A 88 -10.63 -5.52 35.47
C THR A 88 -11.50 -6.58 36.10
N GLU A 89 -11.89 -6.41 37.38
CA GLU A 89 -12.70 -7.37 38.10
C GLU A 89 -14.13 -7.42 37.52
N GLU A 90 -14.72 -6.25 37.27
CA GLU A 90 -16.02 -6.12 36.61
C GLU A 90 -16.02 -6.76 35.22
N VAL A 91 -14.96 -6.56 34.42
CA VAL A 91 -14.85 -7.16 33.08
C VAL A 91 -14.76 -8.68 33.15
N ILE A 92 -14.03 -9.24 34.12
CA ILE A 92 -13.91 -10.68 34.34
C ILE A 92 -15.28 -11.27 34.71
N ASP A 93 -15.99 -10.65 35.64
CA ASP A 93 -17.33 -11.09 36.06
C ASP A 93 -18.34 -11.02 34.92
N LEU A 94 -18.32 -9.94 34.13
CA LEU A 94 -19.21 -9.74 32.99
C LEU A 94 -18.91 -10.75 31.87
N PHE A 95 -17.64 -11.08 31.65
CA PHE A 95 -17.22 -12.12 30.70
C PHE A 95 -17.60 -13.52 31.18
N ALA A 96 -17.43 -13.82 32.48
CA ALA A 96 -17.86 -15.07 33.10
C ALA A 96 -19.39 -15.26 33.06
N ALA A 97 -20.14 -14.16 33.20
CA ALA A 97 -21.60 -14.14 33.11
C ALA A 97 -22.11 -14.38 31.67
N LYS A 98 -21.37 -13.97 30.63
CA LYS A 98 -21.69 -14.18 29.19
C LYS A 98 -21.54 -15.65 28.70
N LYS A 99 -21.58 -16.59 29.65
CA LYS A 99 -21.45 -18.05 29.69
C LYS A 99 -22.03 -18.87 28.51
N ALA A 100 -21.56 -18.66 27.27
CA ALA A 100 -21.89 -19.50 26.10
C ALA A 100 -20.75 -20.44 25.65
N ARG A 101 -19.62 -20.51 26.40
CA ARG A 101 -18.43 -21.29 25.99
C ARG A 101 -17.96 -22.34 27.01
N ARG A 102 -18.83 -22.84 27.89
CA ARG A 102 -18.49 -24.05 28.65
C ARG A 102 -18.67 -25.25 27.73
N LEU A 103 -17.57 -25.82 27.22
CA LEU A 103 -17.59 -27.18 26.71
C LEU A 103 -17.93 -28.10 27.88
N ASN A 104 -19.11 -28.72 27.85
CA ASN A 104 -19.44 -29.81 28.76
C ASN A 104 -18.55 -30.99 28.37
N LEU A 105 -17.41 -31.11 29.04
CA LEU A 105 -16.62 -32.33 29.03
C LEU A 105 -17.35 -33.32 29.92
N ILE A 106 -18.28 -34.07 29.31
CA ILE A 106 -18.87 -35.26 29.92
C ILE A 106 -17.76 -36.30 29.91
N LEU A 107 -17.39 -36.77 31.10
CA LEU A 107 -16.34 -37.77 31.35
C LEU A 107 -17.00 -39.11 31.64
#